data_AF-A0AAE0F6Y0-F1
#
_entry.id   AF-A0AAE0F6Y0-F1
#
_cell.length_a   1.000
_cell.length_b   1.000
_cell.length_c   1.000
_cell.angle_alpha   90.00
_cell.angle_beta   90.00
_cell.angle_gamma   90.00
#
_symmetry.space_group_name_H-M   'P 1'
#
loop_
_entity.id
_entity.type
_entity.pdbx_description
1 polymer ?
#
loop_
_entity_poly.entity_id
_entity_poly.type
_entity_poly.pdbx_seq_one_letter_code
_entity_poly.pdbx_strand_id
1 'polypeptide(L)'
;MGISPGATQQEIKKAYRTLSLKYHPDKNPDPAAHSYFAETITKAYQALTDEASRENMEKYGHPDGPQAYSVGIALPSFMFENGSLAPLVLGLTIGIGILLPLGAAVCYLMSSSKYTGENVMHQTIMIFEGCLKPAMSLHRIPEVLCCAGEYVTLPIPRQQEEGLWNLKTILKKHHPEMDPKGVKADGKFFKRHPGVVKAHMLLLAQASREGQNISEPLKQDFNQMIQLAPKLLGELMKTATRPRAPHGYGYFPSDLGYS
;
A
#
# COMPACT_ATOMS: atom_id res chain seq x y z
N MET A 1 -45.17 15.11 32.82
CA MET A 1 -46.60 15.44 32.99
C MET A 1 -47.50 14.25 33.31
N GLY A 2 -47.08 12.98 33.21
CA GLY A 2 -47.83 11.82 33.74
C GLY A 2 -49.21 11.58 33.10
N ILE A 3 -49.46 12.15 31.91
CA ILE A 3 -50.71 12.05 31.16
C ILE A 3 -50.53 11.11 29.95
N SER A 4 -51.61 10.44 29.53
CA SER A 4 -51.60 9.53 28.38
C SER A 4 -51.38 10.30 27.07
N PRO A 5 -50.65 9.74 26.08
CA PRO A 5 -50.64 10.28 24.73
C PRO A 5 -52.08 10.31 24.18
N GLY A 6 -52.57 11.50 23.82
CA GLY A 6 -53.97 11.73 23.41
C GLY A 6 -54.88 12.40 24.46
N ALA A 7 -54.34 12.82 25.61
CA ALA A 7 -55.11 13.56 26.61
C ALA A 7 -55.72 14.85 26.05
N THR A 8 -56.95 15.18 26.49
CA THR A 8 -57.67 16.38 26.05
C THR A 8 -57.03 17.66 26.62
N GLN A 9 -57.23 18.81 25.96
CA GLN A 9 -56.72 20.09 26.47
C GLN A 9 -57.17 20.40 27.91
N GLN A 10 -58.37 19.93 28.31
CA GLN A 10 -58.90 20.10 29.65
C GLN A 10 -58.07 19.31 30.70
N GLU A 11 -57.64 18.09 30.36
CA GLU A 11 -56.80 17.25 31.21
C GLU A 11 -55.38 17.80 31.32
N ILE A 12 -54.81 18.29 30.21
CA ILE A 12 -53.50 18.95 30.17
C ILE A 12 -53.51 20.18 31.08
N LYS A 13 -54.55 21.02 31.00
CA LYS A 13 -54.71 22.21 31.85
C LYS A 13 -54.88 21.86 33.33
N LYS A 14 -55.57 20.76 33.64
CA LYS A 14 -55.73 20.27 35.02
C LYS A 14 -54.43 19.74 35.60
N ALA A 15 -53.67 18.96 34.82
CA ALA A 15 -52.36 18.46 35.20
C ALA A 15 -51.35 19.60 35.40
N TYR A 16 -51.33 20.57 34.48
CA TYR A 16 -50.52 21.78 34.60
C TYR A 16 -50.85 22.53 35.90
N ARG A 17 -52.12 22.85 36.18
CA ARG A 17 -52.52 23.54 37.42
C ARG A 17 -52.04 22.81 38.68
N THR A 18 -52.14 21.49 38.71
CA THR A 18 -51.73 20.67 39.86
C THR A 18 -50.22 20.73 40.09
N LEU A 19 -49.45 20.63 39.01
CA LEU A 19 -47.99 20.68 39.07
C LEU A 19 -47.47 22.10 39.29
N SER A 20 -48.09 23.11 38.70
CA SER A 20 -47.79 24.51 38.93
C SER A 20 -47.98 24.87 40.40
N LEU A 21 -49.01 24.36 41.08
CA LEU A 21 -49.19 24.60 42.52
C LEU A 21 -48.11 23.94 43.39
N LYS A 22 -47.56 22.80 42.94
CA LYS A 22 -46.56 22.02 43.69
C LYS A 22 -45.14 22.55 43.51
N TYR A 23 -44.83 23.09 42.33
CA TYR A 23 -43.50 23.58 41.96
C TYR A 23 -43.49 25.10 41.70
N HIS A 24 -44.50 25.84 42.20
CA HIS A 24 -44.55 27.28 42.01
C HIS A 24 -43.39 27.97 42.72
N PRO A 25 -42.72 28.95 42.08
CA PRO A 25 -41.62 29.69 42.70
C PRO A 25 -41.97 30.35 44.04
N ASP A 26 -43.23 30.74 44.20
CA ASP A 26 -43.73 31.44 45.38
C ASP A 26 -44.10 30.50 46.54
N LYS A 27 -44.34 29.21 46.25
CA LYS A 27 -44.80 28.22 47.25
C LYS A 27 -43.75 27.19 47.62
N ASN A 28 -42.69 27.06 46.83
CA ASN A 28 -41.61 26.12 47.06
C ASN A 28 -40.25 26.83 46.97
N PRO A 29 -39.50 26.96 48.07
CA PRO A 29 -38.23 27.69 48.11
C PRO A 29 -37.03 26.93 47.52
N ASP A 30 -37.22 25.72 46.97
CA ASP A 30 -36.14 24.89 46.40
C ASP A 30 -35.73 25.36 44.99
N PRO A 31 -34.48 25.81 44.76
CA PRO A 31 -33.97 26.24 43.45
C PRO A 31 -34.14 25.19 42.34
N ALA A 32 -34.09 23.89 42.67
CA ALA A 32 -34.27 22.81 41.71
C ALA A 32 -35.74 22.67 41.26
N ALA A 33 -36.70 23.02 42.12
CA ALA A 33 -38.11 23.05 41.77
C ALA A 33 -38.42 24.17 40.75
N HIS A 34 -37.73 25.32 40.88
CA HIS A 34 -37.86 26.44 39.96
C HIS A 34 -37.38 26.10 38.54
N SER A 35 -36.19 25.52 38.41
CA SER A 35 -35.65 25.12 37.11
C SER A 35 -36.52 24.03 36.48
N TYR A 36 -36.94 23.03 37.26
CA TYR A 36 -37.86 22.00 36.78
C TYR A 36 -39.19 22.57 36.28
N PHE A 37 -39.78 23.53 37.00
CA PHE A 37 -41.02 24.18 36.60
C PHE A 37 -40.88 24.98 35.29
N ALA A 38 -39.83 25.79 35.17
CA ALA A 38 -39.61 26.62 33.99
C ALA A 38 -39.21 25.79 32.76
N GLU A 39 -38.29 24.85 32.92
CA GLU A 39 -37.71 24.12 31.80
C GLU A 39 -38.57 22.95 31.33
N THR A 40 -39.24 22.25 32.24
CA THR A 40 -39.96 21.03 31.89
C THR A 40 -41.47 21.21 31.89
N ILE A 41 -42.05 21.79 32.94
CA ILE A 41 -43.51 21.89 33.09
C ILE A 41 -44.06 22.98 32.15
N THR A 42 -43.43 24.15 32.11
CA THR A 42 -43.89 25.28 31.28
C THR A 42 -43.67 25.00 29.80
N LYS A 43 -42.49 24.51 29.40
CA LYS A 43 -42.22 24.15 28.00
C LYS A 43 -43.10 23.00 27.51
N ALA A 44 -43.32 21.97 28.33
CA ALA A 44 -44.22 20.88 27.94
C ALA A 44 -45.68 21.34 27.81
N TYR A 45 -46.15 22.24 28.69
CA TYR A 45 -47.48 22.82 28.54
C TYR A 45 -47.58 23.64 27.24
N GLN A 46 -46.61 24.51 26.97
CA GLN A 46 -46.56 25.31 25.73
C GLN A 46 -46.61 24.41 24.48
N ALA A 47 -45.76 23.39 24.41
CA ALA A 47 -45.70 22.46 23.29
C ALA A 47 -47.00 21.65 23.09
N LEU A 48 -47.75 21.38 24.16
CA LEU A 48 -49.01 20.62 24.11
C LEU A 48 -50.25 21.48 23.91
N THR A 49 -50.19 22.77 24.21
CA THR A 49 -51.32 23.70 24.01
C THR A 49 -51.26 24.48 22.72
N ASP A 50 -50.08 24.61 22.12
CA ASP A 50 -49.91 25.31 20.86
C ASP A 50 -50.19 24.37 19.68
N GLU A 51 -51.18 24.74 18.86
CA GLU A 51 -51.64 23.92 17.74
C GLU A 51 -50.54 23.75 16.68
N ALA A 52 -49.69 24.77 16.50
CA ALA A 52 -48.55 24.73 15.58
C ALA A 52 -47.45 23.78 16.08
N SER A 53 -47.15 23.80 17.38
CA SER A 53 -46.21 22.86 18.01
C SER A 53 -46.67 21.39 17.93
N ARG A 54 -47.99 21.16 17.99
CA ARG A 54 -48.58 19.82 17.86
C ARG A 54 -48.47 19.30 16.43
N GLU A 55 -48.78 20.14 15.44
CA GLU A 55 -48.62 19.80 14.02
C GLU A 55 -47.14 19.54 13.66
N ASN A 56 -46.22 20.31 14.24
CA ASN A 56 -44.78 20.11 14.06
C ASN A 56 -44.29 18.79 14.69
N MET A 57 -44.80 18.43 15.86
CA MET A 57 -44.50 17.15 16.51
C MET A 57 -44.99 15.97 15.66
N GLU A 58 -46.19 16.06 15.09
CA GLU A 58 -46.76 15.01 14.24
C GLU A 58 -46.00 14.87 12.90
N LYS A 59 -45.58 15.99 12.31
CA LYS A 59 -44.88 15.99 11.00
C LYS A 59 -43.39 15.77 11.08
N TYR A 60 -42.72 16.27 12.12
CA TYR A 60 -41.26 16.33 12.22
C TYR A 60 -40.70 15.66 13.49
N GLY A 61 -41.54 15.17 14.40
CA GLY A 61 -41.11 14.53 15.64
C GLY A 61 -40.47 15.49 16.66
N HIS A 62 -40.59 16.80 16.45
CA HIS A 62 -40.02 17.84 17.32
C HIS A 62 -40.97 19.06 17.36
N PRO A 63 -41.22 19.67 18.54
CA PRO A 63 -42.18 20.78 18.66
C PRO A 63 -41.76 22.04 17.87
N ASP A 64 -40.45 22.23 17.67
CA ASP A 64 -39.88 23.40 16.98
C ASP A 64 -39.83 23.28 15.44
N GLY A 65 -40.33 22.19 14.85
CA GLY A 65 -40.35 21.98 13.40
C GLY A 65 -39.05 21.37 12.82
N PRO A 66 -38.78 21.53 11.50
CA PRO A 66 -37.64 20.93 10.84
C PRO A 66 -36.31 21.43 11.44
N GLN A 67 -35.58 20.55 12.14
CA GLN A 67 -34.25 20.87 12.63
C GLN A 67 -33.24 20.84 11.47
N ALA A 68 -32.64 21.99 11.18
CA ALA A 68 -31.49 22.04 10.29
C ALA A 68 -30.29 21.36 10.98
N TYR A 69 -29.86 20.23 10.44
CA TYR A 69 -28.64 19.54 10.88
C TYR A 69 -27.43 20.42 10.54
N SER A 70 -26.95 21.23 11.49
CA SER A 70 -25.70 21.98 11.32
C SER A 70 -24.53 21.05 11.63
N VAL A 71 -23.93 20.48 10.59
CA VAL A 71 -22.62 19.83 10.73
C VAL A 71 -21.58 20.94 10.89
N GLY A 72 -21.35 21.35 12.14
CA GLY A 72 -20.23 22.19 12.50
C GLY A 72 -18.95 21.37 12.34
N ILE A 73 -18.16 21.65 11.31
CA ILE A 73 -16.78 21.16 11.26
C ILE A 73 -16.08 21.82 12.45
N ALA A 74 -15.66 21.04 13.44
CA ALA A 74 -14.97 21.53 14.65
C ALA A 74 -13.54 22.01 14.33
N LEU A 75 -13.45 23.04 13.49
CA LEU A 75 -12.22 23.77 13.23
C LEU A 75 -12.11 24.86 14.31
N PRO A 76 -10.99 24.91 15.05
CA PRO A 76 -10.82 25.89 16.11
C PRO A 76 -10.87 27.34 15.55
N SER A 77 -11.53 28.23 16.29
CA SER A 77 -11.85 29.60 15.88
C SER A 77 -10.63 30.47 15.52
N PHE A 78 -9.45 30.16 16.05
CA PHE A 78 -8.20 30.88 15.73
C PHE A 78 -7.79 30.77 14.25
N MET A 79 -8.28 29.78 13.49
CA MET A 79 -7.97 29.66 12.06
C MET A 79 -8.70 30.69 11.18
N PHE A 80 -9.78 31.31 11.69
CA PHE A 80 -10.61 32.26 10.93
C PHE A 80 -10.54 33.70 11.43
N GLU A 81 -9.98 33.96 12.62
CA GLU A 81 -9.83 35.32 13.17
C GLU A 81 -8.83 36.18 12.37
N ASN A 82 -7.80 35.58 11.77
CA ASN A 82 -6.80 36.28 10.97
C ASN A 82 -6.94 35.85 9.50
N GLY A 83 -7.64 36.63 8.69
CA GLY A 83 -7.90 36.35 7.26
C GLY A 83 -6.66 36.09 6.39
N SER A 84 -5.46 36.36 6.90
CA SER A 84 -4.18 36.03 6.25
C SER A 84 -3.77 34.55 6.36
N LEU A 85 -4.32 33.78 7.33
CA LEU A 85 -3.95 32.38 7.57
C LEU A 85 -4.87 31.39 6.84
N ALA A 86 -6.08 31.81 6.47
CA ALA A 86 -7.05 31.01 5.71
C ALA A 86 -6.46 30.38 4.42
N PRO A 87 -5.71 31.10 3.55
CA PRO A 87 -5.12 30.47 2.36
C PRO A 87 -4.04 29.43 2.71
N LEU A 88 -3.31 29.61 3.82
CA LEU A 88 -2.27 28.68 4.25
C LEU A 88 -2.88 27.38 4.80
N VAL A 89 -3.93 27.48 5.62
CA VAL A 89 -4.68 26.32 6.13
C VAL A 89 -5.33 25.56 4.98
N LEU A 90 -5.95 26.25 4.01
CA LEU A 90 -6.51 25.61 2.83
C LEU A 90 -5.43 24.87 2.02
N GLY A 91 -4.28 25.51 1.80
CA GLY A 91 -3.14 24.88 1.13
C GLY A 91 -2.64 23.63 1.86
N LEU A 92 -2.56 23.66 3.19
CA LEU A 92 -2.14 22.52 4.01
C LEU A 92 -3.17 21.38 4.00
N THR A 93 -4.46 21.69 4.05
CA THR A 93 -5.54 20.69 3.98
C THR A 93 -5.59 20.00 2.63
N ILE A 94 -5.40 20.71 1.52
CA ILE A 94 -5.30 20.12 0.17
C ILE A 94 -3.99 19.32 0.05
N GLY A 95 -2.89 19.87 0.57
CA GLY A 95 -1.57 19.25 0.59
C GLY A 95 -1.56 17.89 1.30
N ILE A 96 -2.01 17.87 2.55
CA ILE A 96 -2.00 16.67 3.39
C ILE A 96 -3.20 15.76 3.09
N GLY A 97 -4.38 16.33 2.85
CA GLY A 97 -5.62 15.57 2.70
C GLY A 97 -5.83 14.98 1.31
N ILE A 98 -5.23 15.57 0.26
CA ILE A 98 -5.44 15.12 -1.13
C ILE A 98 -4.10 14.78 -1.79
N LEU A 99 -3.17 15.72 -1.84
CA LEU A 99 -1.91 15.56 -2.58
C LEU A 99 -1.03 14.45 -1.97
N LEU A 100 -0.90 14.40 -0.65
CA LEU A 100 -0.10 13.39 0.03
C LEU A 100 -0.65 11.97 -0.14
N PRO A 101 -1.95 11.67 0.11
CA PRO A 101 -2.49 10.34 -0.13
C PRO A 101 -2.49 9.98 -1.62
N LEU A 102 -2.73 10.92 -2.53
CA LEU A 102 -2.68 10.66 -3.97
C LEU A 102 -1.24 10.37 -4.43
N GLY A 103 -0.26 11.13 -3.95
CA GLY A 103 1.16 10.89 -4.21
C GLY A 103 1.63 9.56 -3.64
N ALA A 104 1.22 9.22 -2.41
CA ALA A 104 1.50 7.92 -1.79
C ALA A 104 0.85 6.78 -2.58
N ALA A 105 -0.40 6.93 -3.00
CA ALA A 105 -1.10 5.93 -3.82
C ALA A 105 -0.43 5.74 -5.18
N VAL A 106 -0.05 6.81 -5.87
CA VAL A 106 0.68 6.75 -7.14
C VAL A 106 2.05 6.08 -6.93
N CYS A 107 2.80 6.45 -5.89
CA CYS A 107 4.10 5.85 -5.58
C CYS A 107 3.97 4.35 -5.25
N TYR A 108 2.94 3.97 -4.48
CA TYR A 108 2.63 2.59 -4.16
C TYR A 108 2.25 1.79 -5.41
N LEU A 109 1.35 2.30 -6.25
CA LEU A 109 0.92 1.62 -7.47
C LEU A 109 2.04 1.53 -8.52
N MET A 110 2.86 2.57 -8.67
CA MET A 110 4.02 2.55 -9.57
C MET A 110 5.09 1.55 -9.11
N SER A 111 5.29 1.40 -7.80
CA SER A 111 6.24 0.45 -7.23
C SER A 111 5.70 -0.99 -7.30
N SER A 112 4.41 -1.18 -6.97
CA SER A 112 3.73 -2.47 -6.96
C SER A 112 3.55 -3.08 -8.36
N SER A 113 3.56 -2.27 -9.42
CA SER A 113 3.44 -2.75 -10.80
C SER A 113 4.74 -3.37 -11.34
N LYS A 114 5.90 -2.97 -10.82
CA LYS A 114 7.21 -3.37 -11.37
C LYS A 114 7.76 -4.64 -10.73
N TYR A 115 7.45 -4.88 -9.46
CA TYR A 115 8.01 -5.97 -8.66
C TYR A 115 6.91 -6.90 -8.17
N THR A 116 7.24 -8.19 -8.12
CA THR A 116 6.45 -9.23 -7.45
C THR A 116 6.41 -9.01 -5.93
N GLY A 117 5.53 -9.74 -5.23
CA GLY A 117 5.47 -9.70 -3.75
C GLY A 117 6.79 -10.08 -3.06
N GLU A 118 7.62 -10.86 -3.74
CA GLU A 118 8.96 -11.21 -3.27
C GLU A 118 10.00 -10.13 -3.61
N ASN A 119 9.63 -8.97 -4.16
CA ASN A 119 10.55 -7.91 -4.61
C ASN A 119 11.58 -8.41 -5.67
N VAL A 120 11.08 -9.19 -6.63
CA VAL A 120 11.77 -9.59 -7.88
C VAL A 120 10.98 -8.98 -9.04
N MET A 121 11.67 -8.44 -10.04
CA MET A 121 11.05 -7.77 -11.18
C MET A 121 10.12 -8.71 -11.93
N HIS A 122 8.95 -8.23 -12.33
CA HIS A 122 8.05 -9.01 -13.21
C HIS A 122 8.73 -9.40 -14.53
N GLN A 123 9.60 -8.53 -15.04
CA GLN A 123 10.41 -8.79 -16.22
C GLN A 123 11.31 -10.03 -16.05
N THR A 124 11.87 -10.23 -14.87
CA THR A 124 12.72 -11.40 -14.56
C THR A 124 11.95 -12.69 -14.64
N ILE A 125 10.73 -12.72 -14.07
CA ILE A 125 9.85 -13.88 -14.15
C ILE A 125 9.51 -14.19 -15.60
N MET A 126 9.15 -13.18 -16.41
CA MET A 126 8.88 -13.38 -17.85
C MET A 126 10.09 -13.93 -18.60
N ILE A 127 11.29 -13.44 -18.30
CA ILE A 127 12.54 -13.94 -18.90
C ILE A 127 12.78 -15.40 -18.51
N PHE A 128 12.65 -15.74 -17.23
CA PHE A 128 12.80 -17.12 -16.76
C PHE A 128 11.80 -18.04 -17.43
N GLU A 129 10.53 -17.64 -17.49
CA GLU A 129 9.47 -18.42 -18.14
C GLU A 129 9.69 -18.62 -19.64
N GLY A 130 10.26 -17.63 -20.34
CA GLY A 130 10.60 -17.73 -21.77
C GLY A 130 11.90 -18.50 -22.03
N CYS A 131 12.82 -18.53 -21.07
CA CYS A 131 14.10 -19.23 -21.19
C CYS A 131 14.00 -20.70 -20.78
N LEU A 132 13.20 -21.03 -19.77
CA LEU A 132 12.99 -22.40 -19.30
C LEU A 132 12.23 -23.23 -20.34
N LYS A 133 12.77 -24.42 -20.65
CA LYS A 133 12.19 -25.38 -21.59
C LYS A 133 11.95 -26.71 -20.87
N PRO A 134 10.93 -27.50 -21.26
CA PRO A 134 10.73 -28.83 -20.70
C PRO A 134 11.98 -29.70 -20.83
N ALA A 135 12.33 -30.46 -19.78
CA ALA A 135 13.51 -31.31 -19.73
C ALA A 135 14.84 -30.58 -20.01
N MET A 136 14.92 -29.29 -19.66
CA MET A 136 16.17 -28.54 -19.71
C MET A 136 17.18 -29.13 -18.73
N SER A 137 18.42 -29.32 -19.18
CA SER A 137 19.51 -29.78 -18.33
C SER A 137 19.98 -28.68 -17.35
N LEU A 138 20.39 -29.11 -16.15
CA LEU A 138 20.81 -28.22 -15.05
C LEU A 138 21.98 -27.29 -15.41
N HIS A 139 22.84 -27.67 -16.36
CA HIS A 139 23.96 -26.81 -16.81
C HIS A 139 23.50 -25.48 -17.43
N ARG A 140 22.24 -25.38 -17.88
CA ARG A 140 21.68 -24.14 -18.45
C ARG A 140 21.14 -23.19 -17.39
N ILE A 141 20.96 -23.63 -16.16
CA ILE A 141 20.39 -22.82 -15.08
C ILE A 141 21.23 -21.56 -14.78
N PRO A 142 22.57 -21.63 -14.69
CA PRO A 142 23.39 -20.43 -14.56
C PRO A 142 23.21 -19.46 -15.73
N GLU A 143 23.08 -19.95 -16.98
CA GLU A 143 22.87 -19.10 -18.16
C GLU A 143 21.52 -18.37 -18.11
N VAL A 144 20.46 -19.05 -17.63
CA VAL A 144 19.14 -18.44 -17.45
C VAL A 144 19.15 -17.43 -16.32
N LEU A 145 19.82 -17.74 -15.20
CA LEU A 145 19.95 -16.85 -14.06
C LEU A 145 20.64 -15.53 -14.43
N CYS A 146 21.67 -15.59 -15.30
CA CYS A 146 22.39 -14.40 -15.78
C CYS A 146 21.50 -13.42 -16.57
N CYS A 147 20.37 -13.89 -17.10
CA CYS A 147 19.41 -13.08 -17.84
C CYS A 147 18.42 -12.34 -16.93
N ALA A 148 18.49 -12.50 -15.61
CA ALA A 148 17.61 -11.80 -14.68
C ALA A 148 17.63 -10.28 -14.93
N GLY A 149 16.45 -9.66 -14.92
CA GLY A 149 16.27 -8.24 -15.18
C GLY A 149 17.15 -7.39 -14.26
N GLU A 150 17.20 -7.74 -12.97
CA GLU A 150 17.98 -7.05 -11.95
C GLU A 150 19.48 -6.98 -12.30
N TYR A 151 20.00 -8.02 -12.95
CA TYR A 151 21.39 -8.07 -13.37
C TYR A 151 21.63 -7.31 -14.66
N VAL A 152 20.74 -7.50 -15.64
CA VAL A 152 20.88 -6.92 -16.97
C VAL A 152 20.67 -5.40 -16.96
N THR A 153 19.90 -4.89 -16.01
CA THR A 153 19.69 -3.44 -15.81
C THR A 153 20.88 -2.72 -15.16
N LEU A 154 21.86 -3.44 -14.63
CA LEU A 154 23.03 -2.80 -14.01
C LEU A 154 23.81 -1.99 -15.07
N PRO A 155 24.16 -0.74 -14.77
CA PRO A 155 24.88 0.10 -15.72
C PRO A 155 26.27 -0.47 -16.00
N ILE A 156 26.79 -0.19 -17.18
CA ILE A 156 28.15 -0.56 -17.58
C ILE A 156 28.91 0.73 -17.94
N PRO A 157 29.34 1.49 -16.92
CA PRO A 157 30.14 2.68 -17.15
C PRO A 157 31.51 2.30 -17.74
N ARG A 158 32.09 3.20 -18.55
CA ARG A 158 33.37 2.95 -19.25
C ARG A 158 34.51 2.56 -18.31
N GLN A 159 34.50 3.07 -17.08
CA GLN A 159 35.48 2.76 -16.04
C GLN A 159 35.52 1.27 -15.66
N GLN A 160 34.46 0.51 -15.96
CA GLN A 160 34.41 -0.93 -15.70
C GLN A 160 34.98 -1.77 -16.84
N GLU A 161 35.15 -1.23 -18.05
CA GLU A 161 35.55 -1.99 -19.23
C GLU A 161 36.89 -2.71 -19.04
N GLU A 162 37.88 -2.02 -18.46
CA GLU A 162 39.20 -2.58 -18.15
C GLU A 162 39.08 -3.71 -17.12
N GLY A 163 38.30 -3.51 -16.05
CA GLY A 163 38.05 -4.53 -15.03
C GLY A 163 37.37 -5.78 -15.59
N LEU A 164 36.39 -5.59 -16.47
CA LEU A 164 35.69 -6.69 -17.15
C LEU A 164 36.63 -7.45 -18.09
N TRP A 165 37.53 -6.75 -18.77
CA TRP A 165 38.52 -7.36 -19.66
C TRP A 165 39.56 -8.18 -18.88
N ASN A 166 40.07 -7.64 -17.77
CA ASN A 166 40.98 -8.35 -16.87
C ASN A 166 40.31 -9.60 -16.28
N LEU A 167 39.08 -9.45 -15.78
CA LEU A 167 38.30 -10.56 -15.24
C LEU A 167 38.07 -11.66 -16.29
N LYS A 168 37.71 -11.28 -17.52
CA LYS A 168 37.56 -12.22 -18.63
C LYS A 168 38.85 -13.02 -18.86
N THR A 169 39.99 -12.38 -18.78
CA THR A 169 41.31 -13.03 -18.96
C THR A 169 41.61 -14.03 -17.86
N ILE A 170 41.24 -13.73 -16.61
CA ILE A 170 41.38 -14.64 -15.47
C ILE A 170 40.44 -15.85 -15.64
N LEU A 171 39.16 -15.59 -15.91
CA LEU A 171 38.14 -16.64 -16.02
C LEU A 171 38.40 -17.61 -17.16
N LYS A 172 38.98 -17.15 -18.28
CA LYS A 172 39.36 -18.00 -19.41
C LYS A 172 40.28 -19.17 -19.02
N LYS A 173 41.08 -19.04 -17.97
CA LYS A 173 41.97 -20.11 -17.50
C LYS A 173 41.21 -21.33 -16.99
N HIS A 174 40.04 -21.10 -16.39
CA HIS A 174 39.22 -22.14 -15.76
C HIS A 174 37.94 -22.45 -16.56
N HIS A 175 37.49 -21.50 -17.38
CA HIS A 175 36.27 -21.59 -18.20
C HIS A 175 36.61 -21.35 -19.68
N PRO A 176 37.13 -22.36 -20.40
CA PRO A 176 37.53 -22.22 -21.80
C PRO A 176 36.36 -21.89 -22.74
N GLU A 177 35.14 -22.21 -22.34
CA GLU A 177 33.89 -21.77 -22.98
C GLU A 177 33.71 -20.24 -23.02
N MET A 178 34.48 -19.49 -22.21
CA MET A 178 34.50 -18.03 -22.26
C MET A 178 35.36 -17.46 -23.39
N ASP A 179 36.07 -18.30 -24.14
CA ASP A 179 36.79 -17.90 -25.33
C ASP A 179 35.90 -17.96 -26.57
N PRO A 180 35.59 -16.83 -27.23
CA PRO A 180 34.80 -16.83 -28.46
C PRO A 180 35.45 -17.59 -29.63
N LYS A 181 36.72 -18.01 -29.49
CA LYS A 181 37.45 -18.83 -30.47
C LYS A 181 37.63 -20.29 -30.02
N GLY A 182 37.23 -20.64 -28.80
CA GLY A 182 37.39 -21.97 -28.19
C GLY A 182 36.25 -22.95 -28.47
N VAL A 183 36.43 -24.19 -28.04
CA VAL A 183 35.56 -25.37 -28.27
C VAL A 183 34.08 -25.02 -28.12
N LYS A 184 33.36 -24.94 -29.25
CA LYS A 184 31.89 -24.81 -29.34
C LYS A 184 31.25 -23.69 -28.50
N ALA A 185 32.04 -22.73 -28.00
CA ALA A 185 31.49 -21.55 -27.36
C ALA A 185 30.77 -20.76 -28.44
N ASP A 186 29.45 -20.78 -28.41
CA ASP A 186 28.63 -19.99 -29.32
C ASP A 186 29.08 -18.53 -29.19
N GLY A 187 29.86 -18.02 -30.15
CA GLY A 187 30.21 -16.60 -30.21
C GLY A 187 28.97 -15.69 -30.22
N LYS A 188 27.79 -16.28 -30.44
CA LYS A 188 26.47 -15.69 -30.22
C LYS A 188 26.20 -15.28 -28.76
N PHE A 189 26.69 -16.02 -27.77
CA PHE A 189 26.53 -15.68 -26.34
C PHE A 189 27.24 -14.36 -26.01
N PHE A 190 28.48 -14.18 -26.45
CA PHE A 190 29.23 -12.94 -26.28
C PHE A 190 28.72 -11.77 -27.14
N LYS A 191 27.83 -12.05 -28.10
CA LYS A 191 27.06 -11.05 -28.86
C LYS A 191 25.71 -10.71 -28.21
N ARG A 192 25.34 -11.35 -27.09
CA ARG A 192 24.14 -10.98 -26.32
C ARG A 192 24.33 -9.63 -25.63
N HIS A 193 23.25 -9.15 -25.03
CA HIS A 193 23.24 -7.90 -24.27
C HIS A 193 24.42 -7.84 -23.29
N PRO A 194 25.21 -6.74 -23.26
CA PRO A 194 26.44 -6.65 -22.48
C PRO A 194 26.20 -6.83 -20.97
N GLY A 195 25.00 -6.46 -20.47
CA GLY A 195 24.59 -6.73 -19.09
C GLY A 195 24.55 -8.22 -18.75
N VAL A 196 24.11 -9.08 -19.67
CA VAL A 196 24.10 -10.54 -19.48
C VAL A 196 25.53 -11.08 -19.39
N VAL A 197 26.43 -10.59 -20.25
CA VAL A 197 27.83 -11.01 -20.26
C VAL A 197 28.55 -10.57 -18.98
N LYS A 198 28.32 -9.34 -18.52
CA LYS A 198 28.79 -8.85 -17.23
C LYS A 198 28.27 -9.71 -16.08
N ALA A 199 26.98 -9.98 -16.06
CA ALA A 199 26.35 -10.81 -15.03
C ALA A 199 26.97 -12.21 -14.97
N HIS A 200 27.18 -12.82 -16.14
CA HIS A 200 27.79 -14.12 -16.26
C HIS A 200 29.23 -14.15 -15.74
N MET A 201 30.06 -13.17 -16.13
CA MET A 201 31.43 -13.07 -15.63
C MET A 201 31.48 -12.90 -14.11
N LEU A 202 30.63 -12.05 -13.54
CA LEU A 202 30.61 -11.80 -12.10
C LEU A 202 30.13 -13.03 -11.30
N LEU A 203 29.10 -13.73 -11.78
CA LEU A 203 28.66 -14.97 -11.14
C LEU A 203 29.69 -16.09 -11.27
N LEU A 204 30.35 -16.22 -12.43
CA LEU A 204 31.45 -17.16 -12.62
C LEU A 204 32.64 -16.83 -11.73
N ALA A 205 32.96 -15.55 -11.52
CA ALA A 205 34.01 -15.13 -10.60
C ALA A 205 33.71 -15.61 -9.18
N GLN A 206 32.46 -15.50 -8.73
CA GLN A 206 32.04 -16.02 -7.44
C GLN A 206 32.12 -17.55 -7.39
N ALA A 207 31.62 -18.25 -8.41
CA ALA A 207 31.63 -19.71 -8.48
C ALA A 207 33.06 -20.29 -8.53
N SER A 208 33.99 -19.56 -9.15
CA SER A 208 35.40 -19.97 -9.31
C SER A 208 36.28 -19.52 -8.15
N ARG A 209 35.71 -18.85 -7.13
CA ARG A 209 36.45 -18.23 -6.02
C ARG A 209 37.47 -17.16 -6.45
N GLU A 210 37.21 -16.53 -7.59
CA GLU A 210 37.99 -15.42 -8.17
C GLU A 210 37.46 -14.04 -7.75
N GLY A 211 36.54 -13.97 -6.78
CA GLY A 211 35.92 -12.73 -6.32
C GLY A 211 36.91 -11.71 -5.75
N GLN A 212 38.09 -12.14 -5.29
CA GLN A 212 39.16 -11.25 -4.82
C GLN A 212 39.82 -10.45 -5.95
N ASN A 213 39.76 -10.95 -7.19
CA ASN A 213 40.38 -10.33 -8.36
C ASN A 213 39.48 -9.31 -9.07
N ILE A 214 38.35 -8.94 -8.45
CA ILE A 214 37.40 -7.98 -9.01
C ILE A 214 37.89 -6.57 -8.74
N SER A 215 37.94 -5.75 -9.79
CA SER A 215 38.36 -4.36 -9.69
C SER A 215 37.38 -3.53 -8.85
N GLU A 216 37.90 -2.49 -8.19
CA GLU A 216 37.09 -1.60 -7.34
C GLU A 216 35.84 -1.02 -8.06
N PRO A 217 35.91 -0.59 -9.35
CA PRO A 217 34.71 -0.12 -10.07
C PRO A 217 33.61 -1.16 -10.25
N LEU A 218 33.92 -2.46 -10.19
CA LEU A 218 32.98 -3.57 -10.35
C LEU A 218 32.49 -4.15 -9.02
N LYS A 219 33.16 -3.81 -7.92
CA LYS A 219 32.95 -4.44 -6.61
C LYS A 219 31.55 -4.18 -6.06
N GLN A 220 31.01 -2.98 -6.27
CA GLN A 220 29.64 -2.64 -5.88
C GLN A 220 28.63 -3.53 -6.59
N ASP A 221 28.73 -3.64 -7.92
CA ASP A 221 27.83 -4.46 -8.72
C ASP A 221 27.96 -5.94 -8.37
N PHE A 222 29.19 -6.42 -8.17
CA PHE A 222 29.46 -7.79 -7.74
C PHE A 222 28.78 -8.11 -6.42
N ASN A 223 28.93 -7.26 -5.40
CA ASN A 223 28.32 -7.45 -4.09
C ASN A 223 26.79 -7.43 -4.19
N GLN A 224 26.23 -6.48 -4.93
CA GLN A 224 24.79 -6.42 -5.17
C GLN A 224 24.27 -7.68 -5.87
N MET A 225 24.99 -8.15 -6.88
CA MET A 225 24.62 -9.36 -7.62
C MET A 225 24.61 -10.61 -6.75
N ILE A 226 25.64 -10.78 -5.91
CA ILE A 226 25.74 -11.91 -4.98
C ILE A 226 24.61 -11.88 -3.95
N GLN A 227 24.29 -10.71 -3.41
CA GLN A 227 23.18 -10.57 -2.46
C GLN A 227 21.84 -10.97 -3.07
N LEU A 228 21.62 -10.68 -4.35
CA LEU A 228 20.40 -11.02 -5.07
C LEU A 228 20.38 -12.48 -5.55
N ALA A 229 21.53 -13.14 -5.71
CA ALA A 229 21.62 -14.46 -6.34
C ALA A 229 20.76 -15.55 -5.68
N PRO A 230 20.73 -15.72 -4.34
CA PRO A 230 19.91 -16.75 -3.71
C PRO A 230 18.42 -16.53 -3.98
N LYS A 231 18.00 -15.27 -3.97
CA LYS A 231 16.60 -14.87 -4.17
C LYS A 231 16.14 -15.12 -5.60
N LEU A 232 16.96 -14.73 -6.58
CA LEU A 232 16.69 -14.94 -8.00
C LEU A 232 16.72 -16.43 -8.35
N LEU A 233 17.63 -17.19 -7.75
CA LEU A 233 17.66 -18.64 -7.90
C LEU A 233 16.40 -19.29 -7.32
N GLY A 234 15.93 -18.82 -6.15
CA GLY A 234 14.66 -19.26 -5.56
C GLY A 234 13.47 -19.02 -6.49
N GLU A 235 13.35 -17.82 -7.07
CA GLU A 235 12.29 -17.52 -8.04
C GLU A 235 12.41 -18.33 -9.33
N LEU A 236 13.64 -18.57 -9.82
CA LEU A 236 13.88 -19.42 -10.97
C LEU A 236 13.41 -20.86 -10.70
N MET A 237 13.74 -21.41 -9.54
CA MET A 237 13.28 -22.74 -9.13
C MET A 237 11.76 -22.80 -8.98
N LYS A 238 11.15 -21.82 -8.31
CA LYS A 238 9.68 -21.71 -8.20
C LYS A 238 9.03 -21.70 -9.58
N THR A 239 9.55 -20.88 -10.49
CA THR A 239 9.07 -20.76 -11.88
C THR A 239 9.20 -22.09 -12.63
N ALA A 240 10.33 -22.78 -12.46
CA ALA A 240 10.57 -24.08 -13.08
C ALA A 240 9.69 -25.20 -12.50
N THR A 241 9.27 -25.12 -11.24
CA THR A 241 8.37 -26.10 -10.63
C THR A 241 6.88 -25.82 -10.85
N ARG A 242 6.50 -24.65 -11.41
CA ARG A 242 5.09 -24.32 -11.65
C ARG A 242 4.48 -25.27 -12.69
N PRO A 243 3.33 -25.91 -12.39
CA PRO A 243 2.64 -26.78 -13.35
C PRO A 243 2.06 -25.92 -14.48
N ARG A 244 2.39 -26.25 -15.74
CA ARG A 244 1.95 -25.49 -16.93
C ARG A 244 1.03 -26.26 -17.87
N ALA A 245 0.70 -27.51 -17.57
CA ALA A 245 -0.23 -28.34 -18.33
C ALA A 245 -1.23 -29.05 -17.41
N PRO A 246 -2.43 -29.44 -17.89
CA PRO A 246 -3.41 -30.20 -17.09
C PRO A 246 -2.88 -31.56 -16.61
N HIS A 247 -1.71 -32.01 -17.11
CA HIS A 247 -1.09 -33.31 -16.80
C HIS A 247 0.22 -33.19 -15.99
N GLY A 248 0.50 -32.06 -15.32
CA GLY A 248 1.28 -32.07 -14.08
C GLY A 248 2.82 -32.23 -14.13
N TYR A 249 3.51 -32.02 -15.25
CA TYR A 249 4.99 -32.04 -15.26
C TYR A 249 5.59 -30.62 -15.20
N GLY A 250 6.52 -30.41 -14.26
CA GLY A 250 7.35 -29.19 -14.16
C GLY A 250 8.48 -29.16 -15.19
N TYR A 251 9.25 -28.08 -15.23
CA TYR A 251 10.35 -27.86 -16.18
C TYR A 251 11.58 -28.74 -15.93
N PHE A 252 11.78 -29.20 -14.69
CA PHE A 252 12.88 -30.08 -14.34
C PHE A 252 12.50 -31.55 -14.49
N PRO A 253 13.44 -32.40 -14.97
CA PRO A 253 13.29 -33.85 -14.89
C PRO A 253 13.02 -34.30 -13.45
N SER A 254 12.22 -35.35 -13.28
CA SER A 254 11.81 -35.93 -11.99
C SER A 254 12.97 -36.49 -11.13
N ASP A 255 14.20 -36.45 -11.61
CA ASP A 255 15.38 -37.06 -10.97
C ASP A 255 15.92 -36.27 -9.76
N LEU A 256 15.25 -35.20 -9.34
CA LEU A 256 15.45 -34.55 -8.04
C LEU A 256 14.66 -35.22 -6.90
N GLY A 257 14.02 -36.36 -7.19
CA GLY A 257 13.41 -37.24 -6.19
C GLY A 257 14.47 -37.89 -5.30
N TYR A 258 14.36 -37.63 -4.00
CA TYR A 258 15.02 -38.35 -2.91
C TYR A 258 15.23 -39.84 -3.22
N SER A 259 16.48 -40.28 -3.13
CA SER A 259 16.83 -41.67 -2.82
C SER A 259 16.77 -41.86 -1.31
#